data_AF-A0A2R5LE04-F1
#
_entry.id   AF-A0A2R5LE04-F1
#
_cell.length_a   1.000
_cell.length_b   1.000
_cell.length_c   1.000
_cell.angle_alpha   90.00
_cell.angle_beta   90.00
_cell.angle_gamma   90.00
#
_symmetry.space_group_name_H-M   'P 1'
#
loop_
_entity.id
_entity.type
_entity.pdbx_description
1 polymer ?
#
loop_
_entity_poly.entity_id
_entity_poly.type
_entity_poly.pdbx_seq_one_letter_code
_entity_poly.pdbx_strand_id
1 'polypeptide(L)' 'KRVHRPNFTESEIETLVEGYKTNKNAIDASGDGAAGAKDKQKVPKHITAALFAVSGITRNFAEVEVDRL' A
#
# COMPACT_ATOMS: atom_id res chain seq x y z
N LYS A 1 -12.22 11.01 16.79
CA LYS A 1 -12.72 10.47 15.49
C LYS A 1 -12.51 8.97 15.51
N ARG A 2 -13.56 8.14 15.38
CA ARG A 2 -13.38 6.69 15.17
C ARG A 2 -12.81 6.51 13.77
N VAL A 3 -11.57 6.05 13.67
CA VAL A 3 -10.98 5.67 12.38
C VAL A 3 -11.74 4.43 11.94
N HIS A 4 -12.55 4.54 10.89
CA HIS A 4 -13.23 3.39 10.32
C HIS A 4 -12.15 2.55 9.65
N ARG A 5 -11.73 1.47 10.32
CA ARG A 5 -10.77 0.54 9.72
C ARG A 5 -11.51 -0.28 8.67
N PRO A 6 -11.03 -0.32 7.42
CA PRO A 6 -11.64 -1.15 6.41
C PRO A 6 -11.58 -2.61 6.85
N ASN A 7 -12.68 -3.35 6.69
CA ASN A 7 -12.63 -4.80 6.81
C ASN A 7 -11.96 -5.34 5.55
N PHE A 8 -10.68 -5.66 5.65
CA PHE A 8 -9.94 -6.36 4.61
C PHE A 8 -10.25 -7.86 4.69
N THR A 9 -10.42 -8.49 3.52
CA THR A 9 -10.46 -9.96 3.42
C THR A 9 -9.06 -10.54 3.63
N GLU A 10 -8.97 -11.84 3.89
CA GLU A 10 -7.67 -12.52 4.05
C GLU A 10 -6.79 -12.35 2.80
N SER A 11 -7.37 -12.49 1.61
CA SER A 11 -6.66 -12.26 0.34
C SER A 11 -6.21 -10.80 0.15
N GLU A 12 -6.99 -9.83 0.63
CA GLU A 12 -6.57 -8.43 0.64
C GLU A 12 -5.41 -8.20 1.61
N ILE A 13 -5.40 -8.85 2.78
CA ILE A 13 -4.31 -8.76 3.75
C ILE A 13 -3.03 -9.38 3.17
N GLU A 14 -3.12 -10.54 2.52
CA GLU A 14 -1.97 -11.16 1.85
C GLU A 14 -1.40 -10.26 0.76
N THR A 15 -2.28 -9.68 -0.07
CA THR A 15 -1.91 -8.73 -1.13
C THR A 15 -1.26 -7.48 -0.56
N LEU A 16 -1.77 -6.96 0.57
CA LEU A 16 -1.17 -5.84 1.31
C LEU A 16 0.24 -6.22 1.76
N VAL A 17 0.40 -7.35 2.45
CA VAL A 17 1.70 -7.79 2.99
C VAL A 17 2.72 -8.04 1.88
N GLU A 18 2.32 -8.72 0.80
CA GLU A 18 3.19 -8.98 -0.34
C GLU A 18 3.56 -7.68 -1.07
N GLY A 19 2.58 -6.80 -1.29
CA GLY A 19 2.77 -5.48 -1.87
C GLY A 19 3.74 -4.64 -1.04
N TYR A 20 3.59 -4.62 0.28
CA TYR A 20 4.50 -3.92 1.18
C TYR A 20 5.90 -4.51 1.17
N LYS A 21 6.06 -5.85 1.23
CA LYS A 21 7.39 -6.49 1.19
C LYS A 21 8.13 -6.19 -0.11
N THR A 22 7.44 -6.33 -1.23
CA THR A 22 8.01 -6.10 -2.57
C THR A 22 8.45 -4.65 -2.72
N ASN A 23 7.59 -3.72 -2.28
CA ASN A 23 7.88 -2.30 -2.40
C ASN A 23 8.81 -1.79 -1.30
N LYS A 24 8.93 -2.44 -0.14
CA LYS A 24 9.89 -2.07 0.91
C LYS A 24 11.32 -2.13 0.39
N ASN A 25 11.68 -3.19 -0.32
CA ASN A 25 12.99 -3.30 -0.95
C ASN A 25 13.23 -2.20 -1.99
N ALA A 26 12.21 -1.87 -2.78
CA ALA A 26 12.29 -0.78 -3.76
C ALA A 26 12.43 0.59 -3.06
N ILE A 27 11.65 0.85 -1.99
CA ILE A 27 11.69 2.06 -1.17
C ILE A 27 13.05 2.23 -0.49
N ASP A 28 13.56 1.16 0.11
CA ASP A 28 14.83 1.15 0.83
C ASP A 28 15.99 1.36 -0.16
N ALA A 29 15.87 0.87 -1.40
CA ALA A 29 16.83 1.14 -2.49
C ALA A 29 16.71 2.54 -3.12
N SER A 30 15.54 3.20 -3.00
CA SER A 30 15.25 4.48 -3.68
C SER A 30 15.96 5.69 -3.08
N GLY A 31 16.57 5.56 -1.90
CA GLY A 31 17.23 6.66 -1.18
C GLY A 31 16.26 7.75 -0.69
N ASP A 32 16.78 8.75 0.03
CA ASP A 32 15.97 9.81 0.67
C ASP A 32 15.92 11.13 -0.11
N GLY A 33 16.45 11.16 -1.33
CA GLY A 33 16.39 12.32 -2.21
C GLY A 33 15.02 12.53 -2.87
N ALA A 34 14.87 13.64 -3.61
CA ALA A 34 13.62 13.98 -4.31
C ALA A 34 13.16 12.90 -5.31
N ALA A 35 14.09 12.14 -5.89
CA ALA A 35 13.78 10.99 -6.74
C ALA A 35 13.17 9.84 -5.92
N GLY A 36 13.78 9.49 -4.79
CA GLY A 36 13.26 8.46 -3.91
C GLY A 36 11.93 8.82 -3.27
N ALA A 37 11.68 10.09 -2.97
CA ALA A 37 10.37 10.56 -2.53
C ALA A 37 9.27 10.32 -3.59
N LYS A 38 9.58 10.56 -4.88
CA LYS A 38 8.64 10.31 -5.99
C LYS A 38 8.37 8.82 -6.18
N ASP A 39 9.38 7.97 -6.03
CA ASP A 39 9.21 6.53 -6.17
C ASP A 39 8.45 5.94 -4.98
N LYS A 40 8.71 6.41 -3.76
CA LYS A 40 7.92 6.11 -2.55
C LYS A 40 6.44 6.48 -2.72
N GLN A 41 6.10 7.56 -3.45
CA GLN A 41 4.71 7.95 -3.73
C GLN A 41 3.98 7.05 -4.73
N LYS A 42 4.71 6.30 -5.58
CA LYS A 42 4.09 5.38 -6.54
C LYS A 42 3.64 4.07 -5.87
N VAL A 43 4.35 3.66 -4.82
CA VAL A 43 4.13 2.39 -4.12
C VAL A 43 2.67 2.17 -3.73
N PRO A 44 1.98 3.09 -3.03
CA PRO A 44 0.65 2.77 -2.56
C PRO A 44 -0.39 2.84 -3.69
N LYS A 45 -0.09 3.50 -4.83
CA LYS A 45 -0.91 3.38 -6.05
C LYS A 45 -0.84 1.99 -6.67
N HIS A 46 0.34 1.36 -6.62
CA HIS A 46 0.49 -0.02 -7.07
C HIS A 46 -0.24 -0.99 -6.14
N ILE A 47 -0.15 -0.77 -4.82
CA ILE A 47 -0.83 -1.61 -3.81
C ILE A 47 -2.35 -1.49 -3.95
N THR A 48 -2.91 -0.28 -4.09
CA THR A 48 -4.37 -0.13 -4.27
C THR A 48 -4.87 -0.74 -5.58
N ALA A 49 -4.09 -0.68 -6.65
CA ALA A 49 -4.43 -1.36 -7.91
C ALA A 49 -4.42 -2.88 -7.76
N ALA A 50 -3.46 -3.45 -7.04
CA ALA A 50 -3.39 -4.88 -6.74
C ALA A 50 -4.57 -5.34 -5.86
N LEU A 51 -4.92 -4.56 -4.84
CA LEU A 51 -6.08 -4.84 -3.99
C LEU A 51 -7.38 -4.85 -4.78
N PHE A 52 -7.57 -3.88 -5.67
CA PHE A 52 -8.73 -3.85 -6.55
C PHE A 52 -8.78 -5.09 -7.47
N ALA A 53 -7.64 -5.54 -7.98
CA ALA A 53 -7.59 -6.73 -8.84
C ALA A 53 -7.96 -8.02 -8.08
N VAL A 54 -7.67 -8.11 -6.78
CA VAL A 54 -7.93 -9.30 -5.95
C VAL A 54 -9.33 -9.29 -5.34
N SER A 55 -9.82 -8.14 -4.85
CA SER A 55 -11.10 -8.06 -4.14
C SER A 55 -12.23 -7.41 -4.93
N GLY A 56 -11.92 -6.72 -6.03
CA GLY A 56 -12.87 -5.87 -6.76
C GLY A 56 -13.28 -4.61 -5.99
N ILE A 57 -12.70 -4.36 -4.82
CA ILE A 57 -13.03 -3.21 -3.96
C ILE A 57 -11.98 -2.12 -4.15
N THR A 58 -12.44 -0.92 -4.50
CA THR A 58 -11.56 0.25 -4.58
C THR A 58 -11.22 0.72 -3.17
N ARG A 59 -10.01 0.36 -2.70
CA ARG A 59 -9.46 0.83 -1.42
C ARG A 59 -8.76 2.17 -1.61
N ASN A 60 -9.01 3.11 -0.70
CA ASN A 60 -8.48 4.46 -0.81
C ASN A 60 -7.06 4.54 -0.25
N PHE A 61 -6.22 5.41 -0.81
CA PHE A 61 -4.82 5.56 -0.42
C PHE A 61 -4.65 5.83 1.10
N ALA A 62 -5.54 6.69 1.64
CA ALA A 62 -5.54 7.03 3.07
C ALA A 62 -5.91 5.84 3.97
N GLU A 63 -6.59 4.82 3.46
CA GLU A 63 -6.93 3.62 4.21
C GLU A 63 -5.75 2.62 4.25
N VAL A 64 -4.95 2.61 3.18
CA VAL A 64 -3.73 1.78 3.08
C VAL A 64 -2.57 2.41 3.87
N GLU A 65 -2.46 3.74 3.88
CA GLU A 65 -1.36 4.44 4.58
C GLU A 65 -1.48 4.41 6.11
N VAL A 66 -2.71 4.34 6.66
CA VAL A 66 -2.96 4.35 8.11
C VAL A 66 -2.53 3.04 8.81
N ASP A 67 -2.37 1.95 8.05
CA ASP A 67 -1.94 0.64 8.56
C ASP A 67 -0.41 0.42 8.48
N ARG A 68 0.37 1.51 8.35
CA ARG A 68 1.80 1.50 8.73
C ARG A 68 1.92 1.22 10.23
N LEU A 69 1.96 -0.06 10.58
CA LEU A 69 2.58 -0.58 11.80
C LEU A 69 4.07 -0.23 11.82
#